data_AF-A0AAV6TK08-F1
#
_entry.id   AF-A0AAV6TK08-F1
#
_cell.length_a   1.000
_cell.length_b   1.000
_cell.length_c   1.000
_cell.angle_alpha   90.00
_cell.angle_beta   90.00
_cell.angle_gamma   90.00
#
_symmetry.space_group_name_H-M   'P 1'
#
loop_
_entity.id
_entity.type
_entity.pdbx_description
1 polymer ?
#
loop_
_entity_poly.entity_id
_entity_poly.type
_entity_poly.pdbx_seq_one_letter_code
_entity_poly.pdbx_strand_id
1 'polypeptide(L)'
;DPEVLVSQSNDILTAIVHGIRKDEPSDHVKLAATTALLNSLEFTKANFEKESERHFIMQVVCEATQSTDTKVRVAALQCLVKIMSLYYQYMEAYMGPALFAITMEAMKSDIDEVALQGIEFWSNVCDEEVDLDIEAAEASDQGRPPTRTSRFYAKGALQYLVPILMQSLTKQDEHDDDDDWVPSKAAGVCLMLMAACVLVGQERFFRRYPGRGRPKFGAVPEKYESADKELSADG
;
A
#
# COMPACT_ATOMS: atom_id res chain seq x y z
N ASP A 1 -19.16 18.44 4.12
CA ASP A 1 -17.83 18.87 4.55
C ASP A 1 -17.34 17.89 5.62
N PRO A 2 -16.29 17.08 5.34
CA PRO A 2 -15.76 16.09 6.27
C PRO A 2 -15.39 16.67 7.64
N GLU A 3 -15.07 17.97 7.71
CA GLU A 3 -14.65 18.66 8.94
C GLU A 3 -15.70 18.62 10.06
N VAL A 4 -17.00 18.57 9.73
CA VAL A 4 -18.08 18.53 10.74
C VAL A 4 -18.07 17.22 11.52
N LEU A 5 -17.61 16.12 10.90
CA LEU A 5 -17.61 14.79 11.50
C LEU A 5 -16.38 14.51 12.36
N VAL A 6 -15.35 15.37 12.31
CA VAL A 6 -14.12 15.19 13.11
C VAL A 6 -14.44 15.13 14.61
N SER A 7 -15.41 15.93 15.07
CA SER A 7 -15.82 15.93 16.49
C SER A 7 -16.51 14.63 16.95
N GLN A 8 -17.02 13.83 16.02
CA GLN A 8 -17.74 12.58 16.25
C GLN A 8 -16.95 11.35 15.78
N SER A 9 -15.70 11.53 15.33
CA SER A 9 -14.92 10.48 14.66
C SER A 9 -14.73 9.24 15.54
N ASN A 10 -14.56 9.41 16.86
CA ASN A 10 -14.36 8.30 17.79
C ASN A 10 -15.58 7.37 17.87
N ASP A 11 -16.78 7.95 17.99
CA ASP A 11 -18.02 7.17 18.12
C ASP A 11 -18.34 6.44 16.81
N ILE A 12 -18.16 7.15 15.69
CA ILE A 12 -18.32 6.59 14.34
C ILE A 12 -17.35 5.44 14.11
N LEU A 13 -16.05 5.66 14.37
CA LEU A 13 -15.04 4.62 14.21
C LEU A 13 -15.26 3.43 15.14
N THR A 14 -15.69 3.66 16.37
CA THR A 14 -15.99 2.56 17.30
C THR A 14 -17.10 1.66 16.75
N ALA A 15 -18.18 2.24 16.23
CA ALA A 15 -19.27 1.50 15.62
C ALA A 15 -18.83 0.77 14.33
N ILE A 16 -18.08 1.45 13.47
CA ILE A 16 -17.54 0.88 12.23
C ILE A 16 -16.62 -0.30 12.53
N VAL A 17 -15.60 -0.09 13.37
CA VAL A 17 -14.59 -1.10 13.66
C VAL A 17 -15.21 -2.30 14.39
N HIS A 18 -16.28 -2.10 15.18
CA HIS A 18 -17.04 -3.21 15.75
C HIS A 18 -17.67 -4.11 14.68
N GLY A 19 -18.25 -3.53 13.62
CA GLY A 19 -18.87 -4.29 12.53
C GLY A 19 -17.89 -5.01 11.60
N ILE A 20 -16.60 -4.66 11.62
CA ILE A 20 -15.57 -5.30 10.76
C ILE A 20 -14.93 -6.51 11.45
N ARG A 21 -15.01 -6.62 12.79
CA ARG A 21 -14.25 -7.61 13.55
C ARG A 21 -14.45 -9.03 13.03
N LYS A 22 -13.40 -9.84 13.20
CA LYS A 22 -13.39 -11.24 12.78
C LYS A 22 -14.59 -12.05 13.30
N ASP A 23 -15.05 -11.77 14.52
CA ASP A 23 -16.16 -12.44 15.20
C ASP A 23 -17.56 -11.98 14.75
N GLU A 24 -17.70 -10.94 13.92
CA GLU A 24 -18.98 -10.57 13.32
C GLU A 24 -19.44 -11.68 12.34
N PRO A 25 -20.58 -12.35 12.57
CA PRO A 25 -21.00 -13.51 11.78
C PRO A 25 -21.51 -13.14 10.38
N SER A 26 -21.94 -11.91 10.14
CA SER A 26 -22.52 -11.52 8.86
C SER A 26 -21.51 -10.83 7.95
N ASP A 27 -21.17 -11.47 6.83
CA ASP A 27 -20.33 -10.85 5.80
C ASP A 27 -20.96 -9.58 5.20
N HIS A 28 -22.30 -9.48 5.20
CA HIS A 28 -23.00 -8.26 4.80
C HIS A 28 -22.72 -7.11 5.78
N VAL A 29 -22.72 -7.38 7.09
CA VAL A 29 -22.37 -6.36 8.11
C VAL A 29 -20.90 -5.98 7.98
N LYS A 30 -20.00 -6.96 7.84
CA LYS A 30 -18.56 -6.71 7.60
C LYS A 30 -18.33 -5.86 6.37
N LEU A 31 -18.99 -6.17 5.25
CA LEU A 31 -18.86 -5.41 4.02
C LEU A 31 -19.33 -3.97 4.21
N ALA A 32 -20.54 -3.78 4.75
CA ALA A 32 -21.09 -2.46 5.00
C ALA A 32 -20.20 -1.63 5.94
N ALA A 33 -19.68 -2.24 6.99
CA ALA A 33 -18.77 -1.59 7.92
C ALA A 33 -17.41 -1.25 7.29
N THR A 34 -16.84 -2.16 6.48
CA THR A 34 -15.56 -1.92 5.79
C THR A 34 -15.70 -0.81 4.74
N THR A 35 -16.81 -0.77 4.00
CA THR A 35 -17.11 0.34 3.08
C THR A 35 -17.33 1.65 3.84
N ALA A 36 -17.98 1.61 5.01
CA ALA A 36 -18.12 2.80 5.86
C ALA A 36 -16.75 3.29 6.37
N LEU A 37 -15.84 2.38 6.70
CA LEU A 37 -14.47 2.72 7.09
C LEU A 37 -13.76 3.47 5.96
N LEU A 38 -13.79 2.94 4.73
CA LEU A 38 -13.16 3.55 3.56
C LEU A 38 -13.59 5.02 3.37
N ASN A 39 -14.87 5.31 3.56
CA ASN A 39 -15.43 6.66 3.46
C ASN A 39 -15.04 7.54 4.66
N SER A 40 -14.81 6.94 5.83
CA SER A 40 -14.42 7.66 7.05
C SER A 40 -12.95 8.06 7.12
N LEU A 41 -12.08 7.44 6.32
CA LEU A 41 -10.63 7.63 6.40
C LEU A 41 -10.18 9.11 6.22
N GLU A 42 -10.97 9.95 5.55
CA GLU A 42 -10.66 11.37 5.32
C GLU A 42 -10.77 12.25 6.57
N PHE A 43 -11.62 11.88 7.53
CA PHE A 43 -11.86 12.66 8.74
C PHE A 43 -11.39 11.97 10.03
N THR A 44 -10.54 10.94 9.90
CA THR A 44 -10.02 10.14 11.04
C THR A 44 -8.54 10.38 11.32
N LYS A 45 -7.99 11.50 10.85
CA LYS A 45 -6.59 11.87 11.09
C LYS A 45 -6.20 11.88 12.57
N ALA A 46 -7.04 12.46 13.43
CA ALA A 46 -6.81 12.50 14.88
C ALA A 46 -6.76 11.10 15.53
N ASN A 47 -7.46 10.13 14.94
CA ASN A 47 -7.44 8.74 15.38
C ASN A 47 -6.15 8.04 14.91
N PHE A 48 -5.74 8.27 13.66
CA PHE A 48 -4.49 7.75 13.12
C PHE A 48 -3.24 8.37 13.77
N GLU A 49 -3.32 9.58 14.35
CA GLU A 49 -2.24 10.17 15.14
C GLU A 49 -1.99 9.42 16.46
N LYS A 50 -3.04 8.83 17.04
CA LYS A 50 -2.94 8.05 18.28
C LYS A 50 -2.57 6.61 17.97
N GLU A 51 -1.40 6.19 18.43
CA GLU A 51 -0.85 4.86 18.12
C GLU A 51 -1.77 3.69 18.50
N SER A 52 -2.42 3.74 19.66
CA SER A 52 -3.33 2.68 20.09
C SER A 52 -4.56 2.53 19.20
N GLU A 53 -5.18 3.65 18.81
CA GLU A 53 -6.34 3.66 17.92
C GLU A 53 -5.95 3.23 16.50
N ARG A 54 -4.84 3.77 15.99
CA ARG A 54 -4.26 3.36 14.71
C ARG A 54 -3.95 1.86 14.67
N HIS A 55 -3.31 1.32 15.70
CA HIS A 55 -2.98 -0.11 15.77
C HIS A 55 -4.24 -0.97 15.72
N PHE A 56 -5.29 -0.57 16.42
CA PHE A 56 -6.56 -1.28 16.41
C PHE A 56 -7.24 -1.23 15.03
N ILE A 57 -7.25 -0.07 14.36
CA ILE A 57 -7.78 0.06 12.99
C ILE A 57 -6.99 -0.83 12.03
N MET A 58 -5.66 -0.75 12.05
CA MET A 58 -4.80 -1.54 11.16
C MET A 58 -4.98 -3.05 11.40
N GLN A 59 -5.07 -3.49 12.66
CA GLN A 59 -5.33 -4.88 12.97
C GLN A 59 -6.64 -5.36 12.34
N VAL A 60 -7.73 -4.62 12.55
CA VAL A 60 -9.06 -5.02 12.07
C VAL A 60 -9.14 -5.00 10.53
N VAL A 61 -8.52 -4.02 9.87
CA VAL A 61 -8.45 -3.99 8.40
C VAL A 61 -7.62 -5.15 7.85
N CYS A 62 -6.44 -5.41 8.40
CA CYS A 62 -5.61 -6.54 7.99
C CYS A 62 -6.28 -7.90 8.23
N GLU A 63 -7.05 -8.06 9.31
CA GLU A 63 -7.86 -9.26 9.53
C GLU A 63 -8.97 -9.40 8.49
N ALA A 64 -9.62 -8.29 8.09
CA ALA A 64 -10.67 -8.28 7.09
C ALA A 64 -10.17 -8.64 5.67
N THR A 65 -8.89 -8.40 5.35
CA THR A 65 -8.31 -8.89 4.08
C THR A 65 -8.22 -10.41 4.02
N GLN A 66 -8.33 -11.10 5.15
CA GLN A 66 -8.33 -12.55 5.26
C GLN A 66 -9.75 -13.15 5.24
N SER A 67 -10.78 -12.33 4.96
CA SER A 67 -12.15 -12.82 4.84
C SER A 67 -12.30 -13.81 3.68
N THR A 68 -13.11 -14.84 3.90
CA THR A 68 -13.52 -15.77 2.83
C THR A 68 -14.50 -15.12 1.84
N ASP A 69 -15.20 -14.06 2.25
CA ASP A 69 -16.02 -13.26 1.36
C ASP A 69 -15.13 -12.30 0.54
N THR A 70 -15.18 -12.45 -0.78
CA THR A 70 -14.33 -11.70 -1.70
C THR A 70 -14.63 -10.20 -1.67
N LYS A 71 -15.89 -9.79 -1.45
CA LYS A 71 -16.26 -8.37 -1.43
C LYS A 71 -15.70 -7.69 -0.18
N VAL A 72 -15.77 -8.37 0.98
CA VAL A 72 -15.13 -7.89 2.21
C VAL A 72 -13.63 -7.73 2.01
N ARG A 73 -12.98 -8.74 1.41
CA ARG A 73 -11.53 -8.69 1.13
C ARG A 73 -11.15 -7.53 0.21
N VAL A 74 -11.87 -7.32 -0.89
CA VAL A 74 -11.65 -6.19 -1.81
C VAL A 74 -11.83 -4.85 -1.09
N ALA A 75 -12.91 -4.68 -0.33
CA ALA A 75 -13.15 -3.45 0.43
C ALA A 75 -12.06 -3.18 1.49
N ALA A 76 -11.54 -4.24 2.13
CA ALA A 76 -10.45 -4.11 3.10
C ALA A 76 -9.13 -3.73 2.42
N LEU A 77 -8.82 -4.30 1.26
CA LEU A 77 -7.65 -3.91 0.47
C LEU A 77 -7.77 -2.46 -0.03
N GLN A 78 -8.95 -2.01 -0.45
CA GLN A 78 -9.21 -0.59 -0.77
C GLN A 78 -8.94 0.32 0.43
N CYS A 79 -9.30 -0.11 1.65
CA CYS A 79 -8.94 0.62 2.86
C CYS A 79 -7.41 0.70 3.01
N LEU A 80 -6.67 -0.38 2.78
CA LEU A 80 -5.19 -0.35 2.84
C LEU A 80 -4.58 0.59 1.79
N VAL A 81 -5.10 0.61 0.56
CA VAL A 81 -4.69 1.57 -0.48
C VAL A 81 -4.88 3.00 0.02
N LYS A 82 -6.10 3.35 0.47
CA LYS A 82 -6.41 4.71 0.93
C LYS A 82 -5.64 5.10 2.19
N ILE A 83 -5.42 4.16 3.12
CA ILE A 83 -4.58 4.37 4.30
C ILE A 83 -3.14 4.68 3.88
N MET A 84 -2.60 3.97 2.88
CA MET A 84 -1.24 4.24 2.40
C MET A 84 -1.09 5.67 1.87
N SER A 85 -2.06 6.17 1.08
CA SER A 85 -2.02 7.54 0.56
C SER A 85 -2.12 8.58 1.68
N LEU A 86 -3.06 8.40 2.62
CA LEU A 86 -3.33 9.40 3.65
C LEU A 86 -2.32 9.39 4.80
N TYR A 87 -1.75 8.22 5.11
CA TYR A 87 -1.07 7.95 6.37
C TYR A 87 0.31 7.29 6.19
N TYR A 88 0.94 7.45 5.02
CA TYR A 88 2.25 6.86 4.67
C TYR A 88 3.28 6.89 5.82
N GLN A 89 3.44 8.04 6.50
CA GLN A 89 4.44 8.20 7.58
C GLN A 89 4.24 7.27 8.77
N TYR A 90 3.02 6.76 8.99
CA TYR A 90 2.71 5.82 10.06
C TYR A 90 2.85 4.36 9.66
N MET A 91 3.05 4.05 8.37
CA MET A 91 3.00 2.69 7.85
C MET A 91 4.25 1.85 8.14
N GLU A 92 5.34 2.46 8.59
CA GLU A 92 6.59 1.73 8.90
C GLU A 92 6.40 0.61 9.92
N ALA A 93 5.52 0.81 10.90
CA ALA A 93 5.21 -0.21 11.91
C ALA A 93 4.44 -1.43 11.36
N TYR A 94 3.78 -1.29 10.21
CA TYR A 94 2.89 -2.32 9.65
C TYR A 94 3.39 -2.90 8.33
N MET A 95 4.27 -2.17 7.61
CA MET A 95 4.72 -2.54 6.28
C MET A 95 5.39 -3.91 6.24
N GLY A 96 6.46 -4.09 7.01
CA GLY A 96 7.17 -5.37 7.09
C GLY A 96 6.33 -6.48 7.74
N PRO A 97 5.73 -6.25 8.92
CA PRO A 97 5.01 -7.31 9.64
C PRO A 97 3.74 -7.83 8.98
N ALA A 98 3.06 -7.04 8.14
CA ALA A 98 1.76 -7.44 7.57
C ALA A 98 1.52 -6.96 6.14
N LEU A 99 1.64 -5.66 5.86
CA LEU A 99 1.14 -5.09 4.60
C LEU A 99 1.87 -5.64 3.38
N PHE A 100 3.18 -5.88 3.49
CA PHE A 100 3.96 -6.48 2.42
C PHE A 100 3.40 -7.86 2.06
N ALA A 101 3.24 -8.77 3.02
CA ALA A 101 2.73 -10.11 2.75
C ALA A 101 1.31 -10.08 2.17
N ILE A 102 0.40 -9.31 2.76
CA ILE A 102 -1.00 -9.19 2.34
C ILE A 102 -1.11 -8.70 0.90
N THR A 103 -0.38 -7.64 0.55
CA THR A 103 -0.48 -7.02 -0.79
C THR A 103 0.20 -7.87 -1.85
N MET A 104 1.30 -8.54 -1.50
CA MET A 104 1.99 -9.49 -2.37
C MET A 104 1.13 -10.72 -2.69
N GLU A 105 0.39 -11.22 -1.69
CA GLU A 105 -0.59 -12.28 -1.91
C GLU A 105 -1.75 -11.80 -2.79
N ALA A 106 -2.28 -10.61 -2.52
CA ALA A 106 -3.36 -10.02 -3.32
C ALA A 106 -2.97 -9.92 -4.79
N MET A 107 -1.77 -9.42 -5.12
CA MET A 107 -1.27 -9.31 -6.50
C MET A 107 -1.19 -10.66 -7.25
N LYS A 108 -1.03 -11.77 -6.52
CA LYS A 108 -0.95 -13.12 -7.08
C LYS A 108 -2.31 -13.80 -7.19
N SER A 109 -3.39 -13.15 -6.74
CA SER A 109 -4.72 -13.73 -6.78
C SER A 109 -5.18 -14.00 -8.21
N ASP A 110 -5.90 -15.10 -8.41
CA ASP A 110 -6.62 -15.38 -9.66
C ASP A 110 -7.98 -14.67 -9.73
N ILE A 111 -8.33 -13.88 -8.70
CA ILE A 111 -9.51 -13.02 -8.70
C ILE A 111 -9.07 -11.60 -9.06
N ASP A 112 -9.48 -11.14 -10.24
CA ASP A 112 -9.02 -9.86 -10.81
C ASP A 112 -9.26 -8.68 -9.87
N GLU A 113 -10.44 -8.58 -9.24
CA GLU A 113 -10.76 -7.50 -8.29
C GLU A 113 -9.77 -7.46 -7.11
N VAL A 114 -9.22 -8.60 -6.69
CA VAL A 114 -8.24 -8.69 -5.60
C VAL A 114 -6.84 -8.36 -6.10
N ALA A 115 -6.46 -8.91 -7.27
CA ALA A 115 -5.18 -8.62 -7.92
C ALA A 115 -5.03 -7.13 -8.22
N LEU A 116 -6.09 -6.50 -8.73
CA LEU A 116 -6.14 -5.06 -8.98
C LEU A 116 -5.85 -4.26 -7.71
N GLN A 117 -6.43 -4.60 -6.56
CA GLN A 117 -6.13 -3.85 -5.33
C GLN A 117 -4.70 -4.04 -4.83
N GLY A 118 -4.12 -5.23 -5.03
CA GLY A 118 -2.70 -5.47 -4.73
C GLY A 118 -1.77 -4.60 -5.60
N ILE A 119 -2.05 -4.53 -6.91
CA ILE A 119 -1.29 -3.71 -7.86
C ILE A 119 -1.50 -2.22 -7.57
N GLU A 120 -2.72 -1.81 -7.25
CA GLU A 120 -3.08 -0.43 -6.90
C GLU A 120 -2.31 0.04 -5.66
N PHE A 121 -2.20 -0.81 -4.62
CA PHE A 121 -1.44 -0.48 -3.42
C PHE A 121 0.00 -0.08 -3.76
N TRP A 122 0.68 -0.85 -4.59
CA TRP A 122 2.07 -0.58 -4.97
C TRP A 122 2.21 0.58 -5.97
N SER A 123 1.22 0.80 -6.83
CA SER A 123 1.14 1.99 -7.67
C SER A 123 1.06 3.26 -6.81
N ASN A 124 0.17 3.25 -5.82
CA ASN A 124 0.02 4.34 -4.86
C ASN A 124 1.27 4.57 -3.98
N VAL A 125 1.97 3.50 -3.57
CA VAL A 125 3.28 3.64 -2.90
C VAL A 125 4.29 4.36 -3.80
N CYS A 126 4.32 4.06 -5.10
CA CYS A 126 5.24 4.72 -6.03
C CYS A 126 4.91 6.21 -6.17
N ASP A 127 3.64 6.58 -6.31
CA ASP A 127 3.20 7.98 -6.40
C ASP A 127 3.58 8.77 -5.13
N GLU A 128 3.25 8.25 -3.95
CA GLU A 128 3.63 8.88 -2.68
C GLU A 128 5.15 9.05 -2.55
N GLU A 129 5.94 8.06 -2.97
CA GLU A 129 7.40 8.14 -2.89
C GLU A 129 8.02 9.10 -3.92
N VAL A 130 7.37 9.30 -5.07
CA VAL A 130 7.76 10.33 -6.04
C VAL A 130 7.49 11.73 -5.48
N ASP A 131 6.31 11.95 -4.90
CA ASP A 131 5.95 13.24 -4.29
C ASP A 131 6.88 13.58 -3.12
N LEU A 132 7.22 12.58 -2.28
CA LEU A 132 8.19 12.74 -1.20
C LEU A 132 9.61 13.06 -1.70
N ASP A 133 10.03 12.50 -2.85
CA ASP A 133 11.32 12.83 -3.47
C ASP A 133 11.33 14.28 -4.01
N ILE A 134 10.20 14.75 -4.56
CA ILE A 134 10.01 16.14 -4.99
C ILE A 134 10.08 17.09 -3.79
N GLU A 135 9.32 16.82 -2.71
CA GLU A 135 9.35 17.62 -1.48
C GLU A 135 10.77 17.70 -0.90
N ALA A 136 11.50 16.59 -0.90
CA ALA A 136 12.88 16.53 -0.43
C ALA A 136 13.86 17.35 -1.28
N ALA A 137 13.65 17.40 -2.60
CA ALA A 137 14.42 18.25 -3.50
C ALA A 137 14.15 19.74 -3.22
N GLU A 138 12.88 20.14 -3.13
CA GLU A 138 12.49 21.53 -2.86
C GLU A 138 12.98 22.03 -1.49
N ALA A 139 12.86 21.21 -0.45
CA ALA A 139 13.39 21.54 0.88
C ALA A 139 14.91 21.74 0.85
N SER A 140 15.61 20.90 0.09
CA SER A 140 17.05 21.00 -0.10
C SER A 140 17.47 22.29 -0.82
N ASP A 141 16.76 22.68 -1.88
CA ASP A 141 17.04 23.92 -2.61
C ASP A 141 16.81 25.17 -1.74
N GLN A 142 15.91 25.05 -0.76
CA GLN A 142 15.65 26.07 0.26
C GLN A 142 16.60 25.98 1.48
N GLY A 143 17.54 25.03 1.50
CA GLY A 143 18.49 24.83 2.60
C GLY A 143 17.86 24.37 3.92
N ARG A 144 16.68 23.72 3.87
CA ARG A 144 15.96 23.19 5.04
C ARG A 144 15.75 21.67 4.95
N PRO A 145 15.53 20.97 6.07
CA PRO A 145 15.12 19.57 6.03
C PRO A 145 13.68 19.42 5.50
N PRO A 146 13.34 18.30 4.83
CA PRO A 146 11.98 18.01 4.41
C PRO A 146 11.06 17.72 5.60
N THR A 147 9.75 17.93 5.43
CA THR A 147 8.78 17.72 6.52
C THR A 147 8.36 16.25 6.61
N ARG A 148 8.28 15.59 5.46
CA ARG A 148 8.03 14.14 5.34
C ARG A 148 9.20 13.49 4.61
N THR A 149 9.47 12.22 4.91
CA THR A 149 10.53 11.46 4.23
C THR A 149 10.01 10.13 3.69
N SER A 150 10.45 9.79 2.49
CA SER A 150 10.24 8.45 1.91
C SER A 150 11.00 7.40 2.72
N ARG A 151 10.39 6.22 2.83
CA ARG A 151 10.99 4.99 3.40
C ARG A 151 11.50 4.05 2.32
N PHE A 152 11.33 4.41 1.04
CA PHE A 152 11.81 3.67 -0.12
C PHE A 152 11.27 2.23 -0.16
N TYR A 153 10.00 2.04 0.21
CA TYR A 153 9.30 0.76 0.15
C TYR A 153 9.28 0.20 -1.27
N ALA A 154 8.99 1.02 -2.29
CA ALA A 154 8.97 0.56 -3.67
C ALA A 154 10.34 0.01 -4.09
N LYS A 155 11.42 0.70 -3.70
CA LYS A 155 12.79 0.24 -3.95
C LYS A 155 13.12 -1.05 -3.21
N GLY A 156 12.69 -1.19 -1.95
CA GLY A 156 12.92 -2.38 -1.13
C GLY A 156 12.18 -3.61 -1.64
N ALA A 157 10.97 -3.43 -2.17
CA ALA A 157 10.12 -4.50 -2.67
C ALA A 157 10.34 -4.85 -4.15
N LEU A 158 11.14 -4.06 -4.88
CA LEU A 158 11.31 -4.15 -6.34
C LEU A 158 11.61 -5.58 -6.84
N GLN A 159 12.49 -6.32 -6.15
CA GLN A 159 12.89 -7.67 -6.56
C GLN A 159 11.74 -8.68 -6.51
N TYR A 160 10.73 -8.43 -5.69
CA TYR A 160 9.55 -9.29 -5.55
C TYR A 160 8.40 -8.83 -6.45
N LEU A 161 8.27 -7.51 -6.64
CA LEU A 161 7.19 -6.92 -7.43
C LEU A 161 7.37 -7.13 -8.93
N VAL A 162 8.59 -6.91 -9.46
CA VAL A 162 8.85 -6.99 -10.90
C VAL A 162 8.49 -8.36 -11.48
N PRO A 163 8.88 -9.51 -10.87
CA PRO A 163 8.47 -10.82 -11.39
C PRO A 163 6.95 -11.01 -11.47
N ILE A 164 6.21 -10.56 -10.45
CA ILE A 164 4.75 -10.70 -10.40
C ILE A 164 4.09 -9.84 -11.46
N LEU A 165 4.51 -8.58 -11.59
CA LEU A 165 3.98 -7.66 -12.59
C LEU A 165 4.27 -8.16 -14.02
N MET A 166 5.48 -8.68 -14.26
CA MET A 166 5.84 -9.28 -15.55
C MET A 166 5.01 -10.52 -15.86
N GLN A 167 4.65 -11.31 -14.86
CA GLN A 167 3.72 -12.44 -15.03
C GLN A 167 2.29 -11.97 -15.29
N SER A 168 1.80 -10.94 -14.60
CA SER A 168 0.46 -10.37 -14.85
C SER A 168 0.35 -9.78 -16.27
N LEU A 169 1.43 -9.23 -16.81
CA LEU A 169 1.49 -8.76 -18.21
C LEU A 169 1.27 -9.87 -19.24
N THR A 170 1.50 -11.15 -18.91
CA THR A 170 1.25 -12.25 -19.85
C THR A 170 -0.21 -12.71 -19.87
N LYS A 171 -1.06 -12.15 -19.01
CA LYS A 171 -2.50 -12.47 -18.92
C LYS A 171 -3.34 -11.50 -19.75
N GLN A 172 -2.89 -11.16 -20.96
CA GLN A 172 -3.65 -10.33 -21.90
C GLN A 172 -4.71 -11.18 -22.61
N ASP A 173 -5.93 -10.67 -22.75
CA ASP A 173 -6.98 -11.29 -23.57
C ASP A 173 -7.16 -10.49 -24.88
N GLU A 174 -7.25 -11.18 -26.01
CA GLU A 174 -7.50 -10.57 -27.33
C GLU A 174 -8.94 -10.01 -27.46
N HIS A 175 -9.81 -10.36 -26.51
CA HIS A 175 -11.21 -9.93 -26.44
C HIS A 175 -11.47 -8.87 -25.36
N ASP A 176 -10.44 -8.42 -24.63
CA ASP A 176 -10.59 -7.32 -23.67
C ASP A 176 -11.03 -6.04 -24.41
N ASP A 177 -12.04 -5.35 -23.89
CA ASP A 177 -12.38 -4.02 -24.38
C ASP A 177 -11.23 -3.06 -24.05
N ASP A 178 -10.95 -2.10 -24.92
CA ASP A 178 -9.94 -1.07 -24.66
C ASP A 178 -10.27 -0.29 -23.38
N ASP A 179 -11.56 -0.15 -23.06
CA ASP A 179 -12.07 0.55 -21.88
C ASP A 179 -12.00 -0.28 -20.58
N ASP A 180 -11.78 -1.60 -20.65
CA ASP A 180 -11.75 -2.46 -19.46
C ASP A 180 -10.46 -2.26 -18.64
N TRP A 181 -10.57 -2.13 -17.32
CA TRP A 181 -9.42 -2.05 -16.43
C TRP A 181 -9.12 -3.41 -15.78
N VAL A 182 -8.19 -4.14 -16.38
CA VAL A 182 -7.80 -5.51 -15.99
C VAL A 182 -6.40 -5.57 -15.38
N PRO A 183 -6.05 -6.65 -14.64
CA PRO A 183 -4.74 -6.78 -13.98
C PRO A 183 -3.53 -6.62 -14.91
N SER A 184 -3.62 -7.05 -16.17
CA SER A 184 -2.52 -6.92 -17.14
C SER A 184 -2.24 -5.44 -17.49
N LYS A 185 -3.28 -4.64 -17.74
CA LYS A 185 -3.18 -3.19 -17.96
C LYS A 185 -2.67 -2.46 -16.70
N ALA A 186 -3.22 -2.80 -15.53
CA ALA A 186 -2.79 -2.26 -14.25
C ALA A 186 -1.30 -2.56 -13.97
N ALA A 187 -0.84 -3.78 -14.27
CA ALA A 187 0.56 -4.16 -14.09
C ALA A 187 1.51 -3.35 -14.99
N GLY A 188 1.09 -3.03 -16.21
CA GLY A 188 1.85 -2.15 -17.11
C GLY A 188 2.02 -0.74 -16.55
N VAL A 189 0.94 -0.15 -16.03
CA VAL A 189 1.00 1.17 -15.36
C VAL A 189 1.86 1.11 -14.11
N CYS A 190 1.70 0.09 -13.28
CA CYS A 190 2.47 -0.10 -12.05
C CYS A 190 3.98 -0.21 -12.33
N LEU A 191 4.39 -0.95 -13.39
CA LEU A 191 5.79 -1.03 -13.81
C LEU A 191 6.35 0.32 -14.27
N MET A 192 5.57 1.11 -14.99
CA MET A 192 5.94 2.46 -15.40
C MET A 192 6.15 3.37 -14.19
N LEU A 193 5.25 3.33 -13.21
CA LEU A 193 5.37 4.09 -11.97
C LEU A 193 6.58 3.65 -11.14
N MET A 194 6.84 2.34 -11.04
CA MET A 194 8.04 1.82 -10.39
C MET A 194 9.32 2.28 -11.07
N ALA A 195 9.36 2.27 -12.40
CA ALA A 195 10.50 2.77 -13.16
C ALA A 195 10.73 4.26 -12.88
N ALA A 196 9.67 5.08 -12.89
CA ALA A 196 9.76 6.50 -12.56
C ALA A 196 10.26 6.73 -11.12
N CYS A 197 9.64 6.06 -10.14
CA CYS A 197 9.98 6.18 -8.72
C CYS A 197 11.43 5.74 -8.42
N VAL A 198 11.84 4.57 -8.89
CA VAL A 198 13.13 3.98 -8.52
C VAL A 198 14.29 4.51 -9.38
N LEU A 199 14.09 4.77 -10.67
CA LEU A 199 15.18 5.22 -11.56
C LEU A 199 15.41 6.74 -11.46
N VAL A 200 14.35 7.55 -11.48
CA VAL A 200 14.47 9.02 -11.41
C VAL A 200 14.95 9.45 -10.02
N GLY A 201 14.46 8.81 -8.96
CA GLY A 201 14.97 9.01 -7.60
C GLY A 201 16.47 8.68 -7.46
N GLN A 202 16.96 7.67 -8.20
CA GLN A 202 18.39 7.37 -8.23
C GLN A 202 19.22 8.43 -8.96
N GLU A 203 18.81 8.92 -10.12
CA GLU A 203 19.58 9.95 -10.83
C GLU A 203 19.71 11.26 -10.04
N ARG A 204 18.65 11.68 -9.33
CA ARG A 204 18.71 12.84 -8.43
C ARG A 204 19.63 12.60 -7.23
N PHE A 205 19.61 11.40 -6.65
CA PHE A 205 20.55 11.00 -5.60
C PHE A 205 22.02 11.00 -6.08
N PHE A 206 22.31 10.49 -7.29
CA PHE A 206 23.69 10.43 -7.82
C PHE A 206 24.22 11.78 -8.29
N ARG A 207 23.38 12.67 -8.85
CA ARG A 207 23.78 14.07 -9.11
C ARG A 207 24.19 14.79 -7.82
N ARG A 208 23.54 14.47 -6.70
CA ARG A 208 23.78 15.06 -5.38
C ARG A 208 25.02 14.52 -4.66
N TYR A 209 25.41 13.27 -4.91
CA TYR A 209 26.58 12.63 -4.28
C TYR A 209 27.52 12.00 -5.32
N PRO A 210 28.30 12.80 -6.08
CA PRO A 210 29.15 12.31 -7.17
C PRO A 210 30.29 11.36 -6.74
N GLY A 211 30.43 11.05 -5.46
CA GLY A 211 31.41 10.10 -4.90
C GLY A 211 30.83 8.85 -4.23
N ARG A 212 29.50 8.71 -4.11
CA ARG A 212 28.90 7.44 -3.68
C ARG A 212 28.68 6.61 -4.94
N GLY A 213 29.43 5.50 -5.08
CA GLY A 213 29.26 4.58 -6.21
C GLY A 213 27.81 4.13 -6.32
N ARG A 214 27.33 3.89 -7.54
CA ARG A 214 26.02 3.24 -7.74
C ARG A 214 25.98 1.98 -6.88
N PRO A 215 24.95 1.77 -6.02
CA PRO A 215 24.83 0.53 -5.30
C PRO A 215 24.80 -0.57 -6.35
N LYS A 216 25.64 -1.59 -6.16
CA LYS A 216 25.53 -2.80 -6.97
C LYS A 216 24.10 -3.31 -6.76
N PHE A 217 23.36 -3.47 -7.85
CA PHE A 217 22.07 -4.17 -7.82
C PHE A 217 22.27 -5.46 -7.01
N GLY A 218 21.54 -5.63 -5.89
CA GLY A 218 21.62 -6.82 -5.04
C GLY A 218 22.06 -6.65 -3.57
N ALA A 219 22.25 -5.43 -3.05
CA ALA A 219 22.41 -5.24 -1.59
C ALA A 219 21.03 -5.10 -0.93
N VAL A 220 20.45 -6.24 -0.51
CA VAL A 220 19.21 -6.31 0.27
C VAL A 220 19.44 -5.70 1.66
N PRO A 221 18.54 -4.85 2.18
CA PRO A 221 18.56 -4.48 3.59
C PRO A 221 18.29 -5.74 4.44
N GLU A 222 19.18 -6.09 5.38
CA GLU A 222 19.10 -7.29 6.26
C GLU A 222 17.72 -7.52 6.92
N LYS A 223 16.86 -6.51 6.99
CA LYS A 223 15.51 -6.59 7.57
C LYS A 223 14.50 -7.43 6.76
N TYR A 224 14.79 -7.79 5.50
CA TYR A 224 13.89 -8.59 4.66
C TYR A 224 14.33 -10.05 4.48
N GLU A 225 15.57 -10.41 4.86
CA GLU A 225 16.07 -11.81 4.79
C GLU A 225 15.37 -12.76 5.78
N SER A 226 14.74 -12.23 6.84
CA SER A 226 14.02 -13.05 7.80
C SER A 226 12.66 -13.53 7.28
N ALA A 227 12.00 -12.76 6.42
CA ALA A 227 10.68 -13.12 5.86
C ALA A 227 10.78 -14.19 4.76
N ASP A 228 11.84 -14.15 3.94
CA ASP A 228 12.07 -15.14 2.87
C ASP A 228 12.38 -16.55 3.41
N LYS A 229 12.92 -16.66 4.62
CA LYS A 229 13.19 -17.96 5.27
C LYS A 229 11.94 -18.65 5.78
N GLU A 230 10.89 -17.90 6.13
CA GLU A 230 9.60 -18.49 6.54
C GLU A 230 8.77 -18.93 5.33
N LEU A 231 8.78 -18.19 4.22
CA LEU A 231 8.07 -18.60 2.99
C LEU A 231 8.72 -19.78 2.26
N SER A 232 10.04 -19.99 2.41
CA SER A 232 10.74 -21.09 1.74
C SER A 232 10.72 -22.41 2.51
N ALA A 233 10.17 -22.42 3.73
CA ALA A 233 10.17 -23.60 4.61
C ALA A 233 8.88 -24.44 4.53
N ASP A 234 7.85 -23.95 3.83
CA ASP A 234 6.55 -24.61 3.67
C ASP A 234 6.31 -25.15 2.23
N GLY A 235 7.39 -25.39 1.49
CA GLY A 235 7.40 -26.02 0.15
C GLY A 235 7.96 -27.43 0.15
#